data_AF-A0A8S9RGH4-F1
#
_entry.id   AF-A0A8S9RGH4-F1
#
_cell.length_a   1.000
_cell.length_b   1.000
_cell.length_c   1.000
_cell.angle_alpha   90.00
_cell.angle_beta   90.00
_cell.angle_gamma   90.00
#
_symmetry.space_group_name_H-M   'P 1'
#
loop_
_entity.id
_entity.type
_entity.pdbx_description
1 polymer ?
#
loop_
_entity_poly.entity_id
_entity_poly.type
_entity_poly.pdbx_seq_one_letter_code
_entity_poly.pdbx_strand_id
1 'polypeptide(L)'
;MVKSAGKDAFHLRIRVHPFHVLRINKMLSCAGADRLQTGMRGAFGKALGTCARVAIGQVLLSVRCKDAHGHHAQEALRRAKFKFPGRQKIIVSRKWGFTKFNRADFTKLRQEKRVVPDGVNAKFFSCHGPLANRQPGTAFLPATY
;
A
#
# COMPACT_ATOMS: atom_id res chain seq x y z
N MET A 1 2.16 14.52 -9.54
CA MET A 1 1.25 13.59 -10.24
C MET A 1 0.06 14.31 -10.82
N VAL A 2 -0.90 14.83 -10.05
CA VAL A 2 -2.11 15.48 -10.60
C VAL A 2 -1.79 16.58 -11.62
N LYS A 3 -0.85 17.49 -11.31
CA LYS A 3 -0.44 18.56 -12.23
C LYS A 3 0.28 18.09 -13.51
N SER A 4 0.91 16.91 -13.49
CA SER A 4 1.79 16.44 -14.57
C SER A 4 1.15 15.36 -15.44
N ALA A 5 0.39 14.46 -14.84
CA ALA A 5 -0.24 13.33 -15.52
C ALA A 5 -1.78 13.43 -15.55
N GLY A 6 -2.39 14.33 -14.78
CA GLY A 6 -3.83 14.36 -14.53
C GLY A 6 -4.25 13.48 -13.34
N LYS A 7 -5.45 13.72 -12.82
CA LYS A 7 -5.99 13.03 -11.63
C LYS A 7 -6.24 11.53 -11.89
N ASP A 8 -6.78 11.19 -13.05
CA ASP A 8 -7.24 9.83 -13.38
C ASP A 8 -6.16 8.95 -14.02
N ALA A 9 -4.98 9.51 -14.29
CA ALA A 9 -3.88 8.79 -14.94
C ALA A 9 -3.09 7.86 -14.00
N PHE A 10 -3.34 7.93 -12.68
CA PHE A 10 -2.63 7.13 -11.69
C PHE A 10 -3.54 6.70 -10.55
N HIS A 11 -3.15 5.60 -9.90
CA HIS A 11 -3.73 5.11 -8.66
C HIS A 11 -2.61 5.03 -7.62
N LEU A 12 -2.68 5.88 -6.59
CA LEU A 12 -1.80 5.84 -5.42
C LEU A 12 -2.49 5.07 -4.30
N ARG A 13 -1.76 4.14 -3.67
CA ARG A 13 -2.20 3.42 -2.48
C ARG A 13 -1.13 3.52 -1.38
N ILE A 14 -1.54 4.02 -0.23
CA ILE A 14 -0.76 3.91 1.00
C ILE A 14 -0.97 2.47 1.52
N ARG A 15 0.13 1.72 1.69
CA ARG A 15 0.09 0.31 2.09
C ARG A 15 0.16 0.12 3.61
N VAL A 16 0.63 1.14 4.30
CA VAL A 16 0.93 1.14 5.73
C VAL A 16 -0.13 1.96 6.46
N HIS A 17 -0.68 1.40 7.54
CA HIS A 17 -1.72 2.04 8.35
C HIS A 17 -1.21 2.34 9.77
N PRO A 18 -1.51 3.53 10.33
CA PRO A 18 -1.01 3.93 11.64
C PRO A 18 -1.89 3.40 12.77
N PHE A 19 -1.67 2.14 13.16
CA PHE A 19 -2.42 1.51 14.26
C PHE A 19 -1.75 1.63 15.63
N HIS A 20 -0.46 1.98 15.69
CA HIS A 20 0.24 2.08 16.97
C HIS A 20 -0.01 3.45 17.61
N VAL A 21 -0.39 3.48 18.88
CA VAL A 21 -0.69 4.73 19.60
C VAL A 21 0.52 5.17 20.41
N LEU A 22 1.01 6.37 20.12
CA LEU A 22 2.05 7.04 20.90
C LEU A 22 1.44 7.66 22.16
N ARG A 23 2.16 7.54 23.27
CA ARG A 23 1.76 8.08 24.56
C ARG A 23 2.69 9.21 24.98
N ILE A 24 2.13 10.23 25.63
CA ILE A 24 2.88 11.34 26.21
C ILE A 24 2.52 11.52 27.69
N ASN A 25 3.53 11.63 28.54
CA ASN A 25 3.38 12.20 29.87
C ASN A 25 3.66 13.71 29.76
N LYS A 26 2.61 14.51 29.66
CA LYS A 26 2.73 15.94 29.32
C LYS A 26 3.23 16.73 30.53
N MET A 27 4.41 17.33 30.41
CA MET A 27 4.93 18.25 31.42
C MET A 27 4.30 19.64 31.29
N LEU A 28 3.97 20.28 32.41
CA LEU A 28 3.53 21.67 32.45
C LEU A 28 4.74 22.61 32.40
N SER A 29 4.68 23.64 31.56
CA SER A 29 5.75 24.64 31.41
C SER A 29 5.43 25.99 32.06
N CYS A 30 4.39 26.06 32.92
CA CYS A 30 4.00 27.29 33.61
C CYS A 30 4.78 27.49 34.92
N ALA A 31 4.83 28.74 35.40
CA ALA A 31 5.39 29.05 36.72
C ALA A 31 4.58 28.33 37.82
N GLY A 32 5.28 27.69 38.76
CA GLY A 32 4.64 26.86 39.80
C GLY A 32 4.16 25.49 39.33
N ALA A 33 4.63 24.99 38.17
CA ALA A 33 4.29 23.67 37.64
C ALA A 33 4.61 22.52 38.63
N ASP A 34 5.62 22.70 39.48
CA ASP A 34 6.00 21.81 40.57
C ASP A 34 4.85 21.52 41.55
N ARG A 35 3.94 22.49 41.75
CA ARG A 35 2.77 22.34 42.63
C ARG A 35 1.59 21.66 41.94
N LEU A 36 1.54 21.72 40.61
CA LEU A 36 0.38 21.33 39.80
C LEU A 36 0.55 19.97 39.12
N GLN A 37 1.76 19.44 39.07
CA GLN A 37 2.05 18.17 38.44
C GLN A 37 2.83 17.23 39.36
N THR A 38 2.59 15.93 39.24
CA THR A 38 3.27 14.87 39.98
C THR A 38 4.67 14.52 39.46
N GLY A 39 5.21 15.31 38.52
CA GLY A 39 6.47 15.01 37.83
C GLY A 39 6.47 13.63 37.17
N MET A 40 7.39 12.77 37.59
CA MET A 40 7.55 11.39 37.07
C MET A 40 6.81 10.32 37.88
N ARG A 41 6.12 10.68 38.97
CA ARG A 41 5.28 9.73 39.71
C ARG A 41 4.06 9.39 38.85
N GLY A 42 3.87 8.10 38.53
CA GLY A 42 2.79 7.64 37.66
C GLY A 42 2.98 8.03 36.18
N ALA A 43 4.21 8.00 35.67
CA ALA A 43 4.60 8.52 34.36
C ALA A 43 4.00 7.82 33.11
N PHE A 44 3.02 6.93 33.27
CA PHE A 44 2.37 6.30 32.12
C PHE A 44 1.52 7.34 31.36
N GLY A 45 1.93 7.63 30.13
CA GLY A 45 1.34 8.69 29.34
C GLY A 45 -0.07 8.40 28.82
N LYS A 46 -0.78 9.47 28.47
CA LYS A 46 -2.06 9.40 27.75
C LYS A 46 -1.80 9.31 26.24
N ALA A 47 -2.77 8.79 25.48
CA ALA A 47 -2.68 8.75 24.03
C ALA A 47 -2.56 10.16 23.43
N LEU A 48 -1.58 10.38 22.55
CA LEU A 48 -1.34 11.67 21.88
C LEU A 48 -1.59 11.58 20.38
N GLY A 49 -1.10 10.53 19.73
CA GLY A 49 -1.15 10.39 18.29
C GLY A 49 -0.90 8.96 17.85
N THR A 50 -1.04 8.69 16.56
CA THR A 50 -0.78 7.38 15.99
C THR A 50 0.49 7.38 15.15
N CYS A 51 1.14 6.23 15.08
CA CYS A 51 2.26 5.99 14.20
C CYS A 51 2.10 4.64 13.52
N ALA A 52 2.79 4.49 12.40
CA ALA A 52 2.85 3.23 11.69
C ALA A 52 4.22 2.57 11.90
N ARG A 53 4.21 1.32 12.33
CA ARG A 53 5.42 0.51 12.48
C ARG A 53 5.78 -0.09 11.13
N VAL A 54 7.04 0.06 10.72
CA VAL A 54 7.53 -0.33 9.39
C VAL A 54 8.81 -1.13 9.55
N ALA A 55 8.89 -2.29 8.91
CA ALA A 55 10.08 -3.13 8.84
C ALA A 55 10.97 -2.79 7.63
N ILE A 56 12.22 -3.23 7.66
CA ILE A 56 13.15 -3.05 6.53
C ILE A 56 12.60 -3.79 5.31
N GLY A 57 12.53 -3.10 4.17
CA GLY A 57 12.01 -3.65 2.92
C GLY A 57 10.48 -3.63 2.80
N GLN A 58 9.75 -3.23 3.84
CA GLN A 58 8.30 -3.08 3.77
C GLN A 58 7.91 -1.91 2.86
N VAL A 59 6.94 -2.14 1.97
CA VAL A 59 6.46 -1.12 1.02
C VAL A 59 5.55 -0.13 1.74
N LEU A 60 5.91 1.16 1.69
CA LEU A 60 5.15 2.28 2.27
C LEU A 60 4.02 2.75 1.35
N LEU A 61 4.38 3.16 0.14
CA LEU A 61 3.48 3.67 -0.89
C LEU A 61 3.64 2.85 -2.16
N SER A 62 2.54 2.69 -2.90
CA SER A 62 2.54 2.04 -4.21
C SER A 62 1.77 2.90 -5.20
N VAL A 63 2.34 3.12 -6.38
CA VAL A 63 1.71 3.87 -7.47
C VAL A 63 1.56 2.95 -8.67
N ARG A 64 0.35 2.90 -9.23
CA ARG A 64 0.08 2.28 -10.53
C ARG A 64 -0.25 3.39 -11.53
N CYS A 65 0.44 3.40 -12.66
CA CYS A 65 0.19 4.35 -13.75
C CYS A 65 0.52 3.68 -15.10
N LYS A 66 0.16 4.34 -16.21
CA LYS A 66 0.62 3.93 -17.55
C LYS A 66 2.13 4.17 -17.68
N ASP A 67 2.80 3.39 -18.51
CA ASP A 67 4.27 3.45 -18.64
C ASP A 67 4.79 4.82 -19.08
N ALA A 68 4.01 5.55 -19.87
CA ALA A 68 4.32 6.93 -20.27
C ALA A 68 4.56 7.88 -19.08
N HIS A 69 3.87 7.67 -17.95
CA HIS A 69 3.98 8.53 -16.75
C HIS A 69 4.95 7.99 -15.70
N GLY A 70 5.73 6.95 -16.01
CA GLY A 70 6.64 6.31 -15.06
C GLY A 70 7.67 7.26 -14.46
N HIS A 71 8.23 8.17 -15.28
CA HIS A 71 9.23 9.15 -14.82
C HIS A 71 8.63 10.16 -13.82
N HIS A 72 7.43 10.68 -14.09
CA HIS A 72 6.70 11.55 -13.18
C HIS A 72 6.36 10.86 -11.84
N ALA A 73 6.05 9.56 -11.88
CA ALA A 73 5.78 8.80 -10.67
C ALA A 73 7.03 8.63 -9.80
N GLN A 74 8.20 8.39 -10.41
CA GLN A 74 9.47 8.31 -9.69
C GLN A 74 9.83 9.65 -9.03
N GLU A 75 9.67 10.77 -9.74
CA GLU A 75 9.91 12.09 -9.19
C GLU A 75 8.94 12.43 -8.04
N ALA A 76 7.66 12.06 -8.16
CA ALA A 76 6.69 12.23 -7.09
C ALA A 76 7.06 11.43 -5.84
N LEU A 77 7.51 10.18 -5.99
CA LEU A 77 8.00 9.36 -4.88
C LEU A 77 9.30 9.89 -4.28
N ARG A 78 10.18 10.48 -5.10
CA ARG A 78 11.39 11.18 -4.63
C ARG A 78 11.03 12.38 -3.76
N ARG A 79 10.01 13.16 -4.13
CA ARG A 79 9.51 14.27 -3.29
C ARG A 79 8.88 13.77 -2.00
N ALA A 80 8.08 12.70 -2.07
CA ALA A 80 7.45 12.09 -0.90
C ALA A 80 8.49 11.53 0.07
N LYS A 81 9.59 10.97 -0.44
CA LYS A 81 10.70 10.44 0.34
C LYS A 81 11.24 11.45 1.37
N PHE A 82 11.35 12.74 1.02
CA PHE A 82 11.84 13.78 1.95
C PHE A 82 10.93 14.05 3.15
N LYS A 83 9.70 13.54 3.14
CA LYS A 83 8.75 13.69 4.25
C LYS A 83 8.81 12.53 5.24
N PHE A 84 9.57 11.47 4.93
CA PHE A 84 9.75 10.33 5.81
C PHE A 84 11.15 10.31 6.42
N PRO A 85 11.28 9.96 7.70
CA PRO A 85 12.59 9.82 8.34
C PRO A 85 13.33 8.58 7.81
N GLY A 86 14.66 8.65 7.74
CA GLY A 86 15.51 7.54 7.31
C GLY A 86 15.72 7.45 5.79
N ARG A 87 16.26 6.31 5.32
CA ARG A 87 16.58 6.08 3.90
C ARG A 87 15.56 5.20 3.22
N GLN A 88 14.79 5.77 2.30
CA GLN A 88 13.86 5.04 1.45
C GLN A 88 14.46 4.78 0.07
N LYS A 89 14.07 3.66 -0.53
CA LYS A 89 14.41 3.27 -1.91
C LYS A 89 13.16 3.33 -2.78
N ILE A 90 13.31 3.84 -4.00
CA ILE A 90 12.27 3.84 -5.02
C ILE A 90 12.59 2.70 -5.96
N ILE A 91 11.64 1.79 -6.17
CA ILE A 91 11.83 0.57 -6.95
C ILE A 91 10.70 0.49 -7.97
N VAL A 92 11.06 0.32 -9.24
CA VAL A 92 10.09 -0.02 -10.29
C VAL A 92 9.83 -1.53 -10.24
N SER A 93 8.59 -1.89 -9.95
CA SER A 93 8.19 -3.30 -9.85
C SER A 93 8.15 -3.98 -11.22
N ARG A 94 8.56 -5.25 -11.27
CA ARG A 94 8.38 -6.13 -12.44
C ARG A 94 6.95 -6.67 -12.57
N LYS A 95 6.09 -6.40 -11.58
CA LYS A 95 4.71 -6.88 -11.51
C LYS A 95 3.75 -6.03 -12.33
N TRP A 96 2.64 -6.61 -12.74
CA TRP A 96 1.56 -5.87 -13.40
C TRP A 96 0.74 -5.08 -12.38
N GLY A 97 1.09 -3.81 -12.16
CA GLY A 97 0.38 -2.92 -11.23
C GLY A 97 0.39 -3.44 -9.79
N PHE A 98 -0.80 -3.62 -9.20
CA PHE A 98 -0.98 -4.12 -7.83
C PHE A 98 -1.22 -5.63 -7.75
N THR A 99 -1.07 -6.34 -8.87
CA THR A 99 -1.24 -7.80 -8.91
C THR A 99 0.02 -8.51 -8.40
N LYS A 100 -0.10 -9.82 -8.19
CA LYS A 100 1.01 -10.68 -7.77
C LYS A 100 1.90 -11.12 -8.95
N PHE A 101 1.39 -11.04 -10.18
CA PHE A 101 1.99 -11.58 -11.40
C PHE A 101 3.01 -10.63 -12.02
N ASN A 102 4.04 -11.19 -12.66
CA ASN A 102 4.98 -10.41 -13.49
C ASN A 102 4.28 -9.93 -14.77
N ARG A 103 4.82 -8.89 -15.40
CA ARG A 103 4.24 -8.32 -16.63
C ARG A 103 4.16 -9.35 -17.78
N ALA A 104 5.22 -10.12 -17.99
CA ALA A 104 5.27 -11.14 -19.05
C ALA A 104 4.21 -12.25 -18.82
N ASP A 105 4.16 -12.77 -17.59
CA ASP A 105 3.22 -13.83 -17.22
C ASP A 105 1.77 -13.35 -17.29
N PHE A 106 1.51 -12.11 -16.86
CA PHE A 106 0.17 -11.53 -16.92
C PHE A 106 -0.37 -11.46 -18.35
N THR A 107 0.47 -11.11 -19.34
CA THR A 107 0.06 -11.08 -20.75
C THR A 107 -0.30 -12.47 -21.26
N LYS A 108 0.50 -13.49 -20.95
CA LYS A 108 0.22 -14.89 -21.32
C LYS A 108 -1.08 -15.38 -20.67
N LEU A 109 -1.23 -15.19 -19.36
CA LEU A 109 -2.42 -15.60 -18.62
C LEU A 109 -3.69 -14.88 -19.09
N ARG A 110 -3.56 -13.65 -19.59
CA ARG A 110 -4.67 -12.90 -20.20
C ARG A 110 -5.04 -13.47 -21.58
N GLN A 111 -4.07 -13.87 -22.39
CA GLN A 111 -4.31 -14.55 -23.69
C GLN A 111 -4.97 -15.93 -23.47
N GLU A 112 -4.53 -16.67 -22.46
CA GLU A 112 -5.12 -17.95 -22.03
C GLU A 112 -6.49 -17.80 -21.35
N LYS A 113 -7.01 -16.57 -21.18
CA LYS A 113 -8.27 -16.27 -20.47
C LYS A 113 -8.32 -16.78 -19.02
N ARG A 114 -7.16 -16.96 -18.38
CA ARG A 114 -7.04 -17.42 -16.98
C ARG A 114 -7.11 -16.28 -15.96
N VAL A 115 -7.01 -15.04 -16.41
CA VAL A 115 -7.10 -13.86 -15.56
C VAL A 115 -8.28 -13.02 -16.00
N VAL A 116 -9.21 -12.79 -15.07
CA VAL A 116 -10.43 -12.02 -15.27
C VAL A 116 -10.35 -10.71 -14.49
N PRO A 117 -10.79 -9.59 -15.08
CA PRO A 117 -10.87 -8.31 -14.36
C PRO A 117 -11.84 -8.39 -13.19
N ASP A 118 -11.43 -7.90 -12.02
CA ASP A 118 -12.24 -7.80 -10.80
C ASP A 118 -12.18 -6.36 -10.30
N GLY A 119 -12.75 -5.46 -11.11
CA GLY A 119 -12.67 -4.02 -10.91
C GLY A 119 -11.23 -3.50 -10.91
N VAL A 120 -10.71 -3.17 -9.71
CA VAL A 120 -9.37 -2.63 -9.53
C VAL A 120 -8.29 -3.71 -9.61
N ASN A 121 -8.64 -4.94 -9.26
CA ASN A 121 -7.73 -6.09 -9.20
C ASN A 121 -8.04 -7.09 -10.33
N ALA A 122 -7.36 -8.24 -10.30
CA ALA A 122 -7.58 -9.32 -11.22
C ALA A 122 -7.74 -10.64 -10.45
N LYS A 123 -8.77 -11.40 -10.80
CA LYS A 123 -9.01 -12.76 -10.30
C LYS A 123 -8.29 -13.75 -11.21
N PHE A 124 -7.65 -14.74 -10.62
CA PHE A 124 -6.94 -15.79 -11.34
C PHE A 124 -7.70 -17.10 -11.20
N PHE A 125 -7.99 -17.74 -12.32
CA PHE A 125 -8.59 -19.07 -12.34
C PHE A 125 -7.53 -20.14 -12.14
N SER A 126 -7.61 -20.76 -10.96
CA SER A 126 -6.84 -21.96 -10.65
C SER A 126 -7.49 -23.19 -11.30
N CYS A 127 -6.75 -24.28 -11.41
CA CYS A 127 -7.28 -25.58 -11.80
C CYS A 127 -7.97 -26.31 -10.62
N HIS A 128 -8.14 -25.63 -9.48
CA HIS A 128 -8.72 -26.16 -8.26
C HIS A 128 -10.16 -25.65 -8.08
N GLY A 129 -11.02 -26.52 -7.55
CA GLY A 129 -12.44 -26.26 -7.33
C GLY A 129 -13.34 -27.38 -7.88
N PRO A 130 -14.65 -27.35 -7.54
CA PRO A 130 -15.60 -28.41 -7.85
C PRO A 130 -15.64 -28.74 -9.35
N LEU A 131 -15.49 -30.02 -9.69
CA LEU A 131 -15.51 -30.46 -11.09
C LEU A 131 -16.86 -30.21 -11.76
N ALA A 132 -17.95 -30.30 -10.99
CA ALA A 132 -19.32 -30.08 -11.45
C ALA A 132 -19.55 -28.71 -12.11
N ASN A 133 -18.79 -27.69 -11.71
CA ASN A 133 -18.95 -26.32 -12.21
C ASN A 133 -18.09 -26.04 -13.47
N ARG A 134 -17.37 -27.03 -13.99
CA ARG A 134 -16.49 -26.87 -15.18
C ARG A 134 -17.28 -27.15 -16.44
N GLN A 135 -17.10 -26.32 -17.46
CA GLN A 135 -17.65 -26.60 -18.79
C GLN A 135 -16.82 -27.70 -19.47
N PRO A 136 -17.44 -28.66 -20.18
CA PRO A 136 -16.74 -29.69 -20.95
C PRO A 136 -15.70 -29.07 -21.90
N GLY A 137 -14.48 -29.60 -21.91
CA GLY A 137 -13.38 -29.08 -22.74
C GLY A 137 -12.63 -27.88 -22.14
N THR A 138 -13.03 -27.40 -20.96
CA THR A 138 -12.31 -26.33 -20.24
C THR A 138 -11.86 -26.79 -18.86
N ALA A 139 -10.58 -26.60 -18.55
CA ALA A 139 -10.02 -26.95 -17.25
C ALA A 139 -10.33 -25.89 -16.16
N PHE A 140 -10.86 -24.73 -16.55
CA PHE A 140 -10.97 -23.54 -15.70
C PHE A 140 -12.42 -23.22 -15.36
N LEU A 141 -12.67 -22.88 -14.10
CA LEU A 141 -13.99 -22.43 -13.66
C LEU A 141 -14.26 -21.00 -14.15
N PRO A 142 -15.47 -20.68 -14.67
CA PRO A 142 -15.86 -19.30 -14.90
C PRO A 142 -15.94 -18.54 -13.56
N ALA A 143 -15.75 -17.22 -13.59
CA ALA A 143 -15.88 -16.39 -12.38
C ALA A 143 -17.33 -16.44 -11.91
N THR A 144 -17.60 -17.28 -10.91
CA THR A 144 -18.84 -17.21 -10.13
C THR A 144 -18.82 -15.90 -9.36
N TYR A 145 -19.79 -15.03 -9.66
CA TYR A 145 -20.15 -13.89 -8.82
C TYR A 145 -20.92 -14.36 -7.60
#